data_AF-A0A845RTH9-F1
#
_entry.id   AF-A0A845RTH9-F1
#
_cell.length_a   1.000
_cell.length_b   1.000
_cell.length_c   1.000
_cell.angle_alpha   90.00
_cell.angle_beta   90.00
_cell.angle_gamma   90.00
#
_symmetry.space_group_name_H-M   'P 1'
#
loop_
_entity.id
_entity.type
_entity.pdbx_description
1 polymer ?
#
loop_
_entity_poly.entity_id
_entity_poly.type
_entity_poly.pdbx_seq_one_letter_code
_entity_poly.pdbx_strand_id
1 'polypeptide(L)' 'MHHQVHKGDNLSKIARLHGVTIVILLRLNPHLKKRRHRIYVGEKIRVS' A
#
# COMPACT_ATOMS: atom_id res chain seq x y z
N MET A 1 0.44 -7.89 -8.70
CA MET A 1 -0.30 -8.49 -7.56
C MET A 1 -1.02 -7.40 -6.75
N HIS A 2 -2.08 -7.73 -6.02
CA HIS A 2 -2.83 -6.78 -5.20
C HIS A 2 -2.93 -7.25 -3.75
N HIS A 3 -2.74 -6.34 -2.79
CA HIS A 3 -2.98 -6.56 -1.36
C HIS A 3 -4.28 -5.85 -0.97
N GLN A 4 -5.18 -6.56 -0.30
CA GLN A 4 -6.36 -5.94 0.31
C GLN A 4 -6.00 -5.47 1.71
N VAL A 5 -6.26 -4.20 2.01
CA VAL A 5 -5.94 -3.59 3.31
C VAL A 5 -6.88 -4.13 4.37
N HIS A 6 -6.32 -4.66 5.45
CA HIS A 6 -7.07 -5.10 6.61
C HIS A 6 -6.90 -4.13 7.78
N LYS A 7 -7.76 -4.23 8.80
CA LYS A 7 -7.66 -3.40 10.01
C LYS A 7 -6.29 -3.63 10.67
N GLY A 8 -5.55 -2.55 10.89
CA GLY A 8 -4.19 -2.59 11.45
C GLY A 8 -3.07 -2.73 10.41
N ASP A 9 -3.40 -2.74 9.11
CA ASP A 9 -2.39 -2.59 8.07
C ASP A 9 -1.96 -1.14 7.91
N ASN A 10 -0.68 -0.98 7.56
CA ASN A 10 -0.08 0.28 7.16
C ASN A 10 0.88 0.02 5.99
N LEU A 11 1.28 1.08 5.28
CA LEU A 11 2.14 0.94 4.10
C LEU A 11 3.47 0.25 4.40
N SER A 12 4.08 0.51 5.57
CA SER A 12 5.33 -0.13 5.97
C SER A 12 5.16 -1.64 6.19
N LYS A 13 4.06 -2.06 6.80
CA LYS A 13 3.74 -3.47 7.04
C LYS A 13 3.46 -4.19 5.73
N ILE A 14 2.69 -3.58 4.83
CA ILE A 14 2.41 -4.13 3.49
C ILE A 14 3.70 -4.23 2.68
N ALA A 15 4.52 -3.18 2.68
CA ALA A 15 5.82 -3.16 2.01
C ALA A 15 6.72 -4.32 2.47
N ARG A 16 6.87 -4.48 3.79
CA ARG A 16 7.65 -5.56 4.39
C ARG A 16 7.09 -6.95 4.09
N LEU A 17 5.77 -7.11 4.14
CA LEU A 17 5.09 -8.39 3.86
C LEU A 17 5.36 -8.87 2.43
N HIS A 18 5.38 -7.94 1.48
CA HIS A 18 5.58 -8.23 0.06
C HIS A 18 7.04 -8.09 -0.39
N GLY A 19 7.97 -7.80 0.53
CA GLY A 19 9.39 -7.60 0.20
C GLY A 19 9.67 -6.41 -0.71
N VAL A 20 8.76 -5.43 -0.77
CA VAL A 20 8.91 -4.22 -1.58
C VAL A 20 9.17 -3.00 -0.70
N THR A 21 9.65 -1.91 -1.29
CA THR A 21 9.82 -0.65 -0.56
C THR A 21 8.55 0.20 -0.64
N ILE A 22 8.35 1.07 0.37
CA ILE A 22 7.24 2.05 0.36
C ILE A 22 7.29 2.91 -0.90
N VAL A 23 8.49 3.25 -1.38
CA VAL A 23 8.68 4.05 -2.60
C VAL A 23 8.10 3.33 -3.82
N ILE A 24 8.35 2.02 -3.97
CA ILE A 24 7.78 1.21 -5.06
C ILE A 24 6.26 1.15 -4.93
N LEU A 25 5.76 0.89 -3.72
CA LEU A 25 4.32 0.88 -3.41
C LEU A 25 3.65 2.21 -3.80
N LEU A 26 4.27 3.35 -3.51
CA LEU A 26 3.74 4.67 -3.87
C LEU A 26 3.86 4.98 -5.37
N ARG A 27 4.86 4.43 -6.07
CA ARG A 27 4.97 4.53 -7.52
C ARG A 27 3.87 3.71 -8.21
N LEU A 28 3.59 2.52 -7.72
CA LEU A 28 2.53 1.64 -8.23
C LEU A 28 1.13 2.17 -7.92
N ASN A 29 0.99 3.00 -6.88
CA ASN A 29 -0.28 3.54 -6.40
C ASN A 29 -0.22 5.07 -6.25
N PRO A 30 -0.18 5.81 -7.37
CA PRO A 30 -0.03 7.27 -7.35
C PRO A 30 -1.20 8.00 -6.68
N HIS A 31 -2.38 7.37 -6.60
CA HIS A 31 -3.52 7.90 -5.85
C HIS A 31 -3.25 8.03 -4.35
N LEU A 32 -2.36 7.21 -3.79
CA LEU A 32 -1.96 7.30 -2.38
C LEU A 32 -1.12 8.55 -2.10
N LYS A 33 -0.32 9.03 -3.05
CA LYS A 33 0.40 10.31 -2.92
C LYS A 33 -0.58 11.47 -2.74
N LYS A 34 -1.67 11.50 -3.52
CA LYS A 34 -2.71 12.54 -3.41
C LYS A 34 -3.42 12.52 -2.05
N ARG A 35 -3.49 11.35 -1.41
CA ARG A 35 -4.18 11.13 -0.12
C ARG A 35 -3.26 11.21 1.10
N ARG A 36 -2.04 11.71 0.95
CA ARG A 36 -1.01 11.73 2.02
C ARG A 36 -0.76 10.33 2.60
N HIS A 37 -0.67 9.33 1.74
CA HIS A 37 -0.34 7.95 2.11
C HIS A 37 -1.38 7.24 3.00
N ARG A 38 -2.60 7.80 3.09
CA ARG A 38 -3.71 7.16 3.78
C ARG A 38 -4.28 6.01 2.96
N ILE A 39 -4.47 4.89 3.63
CA ILE A 39 -5.07 3.66 3.11
C ILE A 39 -6.29 3.32 3.96
N TYR A 40 -7.32 2.76 3.33
CA TYR A 40 -8.57 2.40 4.01
C TYR A 40 -8.76 0.90 4.02
N VAL A 41 -9.38 0.38 5.08
CA VAL A 41 -9.72 -1.05 5.17
C VAL A 41 -10.63 -1.43 4.00
N GLY A 42 -10.31 -2.54 3.33
CA GLY A 42 -10.98 -3.01 2.12
C GLY A 42 -10.40 -2.47 0.81
N GLU A 43 -9.52 -1.46 0.86
CA GLU A 43 -8.85 -0.92 -0.34
C GLU A 43 -7.88 -1.94 -0.93
N LYS A 44 -7.81 -2.01 -2.26
CA LYS A 44 -6.86 -2.85 -2.99
C LYS A 44 -5.66 -2.02 -3.43
N ILE A 45 -4.47 -2.43 -3.01
CA ILE A 45 -3.22 -1.73 -3.30
C ILE A 45 -2.35 -2.61 -4.18
N ARG A 46 -1.79 -2.07 -5.28
CA ARG A 46 -0.81 -2.79 -6.10
C ARG A 46 0.52 -2.94 -5.36
N VAL A 47 1.03 -4.15 -5.30
CA VAL A 47 2.31 -4.46 -4.64
C VAL A 47 3.37 -4.99 -5.62
N SER A 48 2.95 -5.40 -6.83
CA SER A 48 3.80 -5.71 -7.98
C SER A 48 3.07 -5.43 -9.29
#